data_AF-A0A1B1LRC2-F1
#
_entry.id   AF-A0A1B1LRC2-F1
#
_cell.length_a   1.000
_cell.length_b   1.000
_cell.length_c   1.000
_cell.angle_alpha   90.00
_cell.angle_beta   90.00
_cell.angle_gamma   90.00
#
_symmetry.space_group_name_H-M   'P 1'
#
loop_
_entity.id
_entity.type
_entity.pdbx_description
1 polymer ?
#
loop_
_entity_poly.entity_id
_entity_poly.type
_entity_poly.pdbx_seq_one_letter_code
_entity_poly.pdbx_strand_id
1 'polypeptide(L)'
;MTKQKSKPTTTGQLKLRVGTLTHSYAIETEEYIDVVDLKDAREKWREHKEQQDYNRYTLGGDVFDGDEVVAVFSPNGRCFKPSDKGNEYYKRLPSSELIDID
;
A
#
# COMPACT_ATOMS: atom_id res chain seq x y z
N MET A 1 -17.30 -1.68 37.10
CA MET A 1 -16.33 -2.73 37.48
C MET A 1 -15.63 -3.21 36.23
N THR A 2 -14.31 -3.19 36.31
CA THR A 2 -13.31 -3.33 35.24
C THR A 2 -13.07 -4.79 34.83
N LYS A 3 -12.88 -5.04 33.54
CA LYS A 3 -12.01 -6.09 32.98
C LYS A 3 -11.37 -5.53 31.71
N GLN A 4 -10.23 -4.84 31.82
CA GLN A 4 -8.86 -5.33 31.57
C GLN A 4 -8.61 -5.98 30.19
N LYS A 5 -7.89 -5.19 29.38
CA LYS A 5 -6.77 -5.54 28.48
C LYS A 5 -7.07 -6.41 27.26
N SER A 6 -7.38 -5.76 26.13
CA SER A 6 -6.75 -6.15 24.87
C SER A 6 -5.36 -5.52 24.81
N LYS A 7 -4.37 -6.37 24.51
CA LYS A 7 -2.94 -6.05 24.37
C LYS A 7 -2.72 -5.00 23.27
N PRO A 8 -1.55 -4.32 23.22
CA PRO A 8 -1.13 -3.67 21.99
C PRO A 8 -0.94 -4.81 20.96
N THR A 9 -1.87 -4.94 20.03
CA THR A 9 -1.68 -5.80 18.86
C THR A 9 -0.56 -5.14 18.06
N THR A 10 0.47 -5.93 17.76
CA THR A 10 1.71 -5.52 17.10
C THR A 10 1.40 -4.47 16.05
N THR A 11 1.91 -3.24 16.21
CA THR A 11 1.90 -2.25 15.13
C THR A 11 2.83 -2.82 14.06
N GLY A 12 2.32 -3.72 13.21
CA GLY A 12 3.00 -4.19 12.04
C GLY A 12 3.39 -2.94 11.26
N GLN A 13 4.70 -2.75 11.08
CA GLN A 13 5.21 -1.54 10.46
C GLN A 13 4.80 -1.63 8.99
N LEU A 14 3.72 -0.95 8.62
CA LEU A 14 3.20 -0.99 7.25
C LEU A 14 4.30 -0.51 6.31
N LYS A 15 4.41 -1.13 5.15
CA LYS A 15 5.42 -0.76 4.14
C LYS A 15 4.77 -0.52 2.80
N LEU A 16 5.05 0.64 2.20
CA LEU A 16 4.69 0.95 0.83
C LEU A 16 5.82 0.51 -0.10
N ARG A 17 5.51 -0.36 -1.06
CA ARG A 17 6.43 -0.71 -2.14
C ARG A 17 6.38 0.34 -3.25
N VAL A 18 7.55 0.82 -3.65
CA VAL A 18 7.74 1.73 -4.77
C VAL A 18 8.94 1.32 -5.62
N GLY A 19 9.03 1.81 -6.84
CA GLY A 19 10.21 1.61 -7.68
C GLY A 19 10.00 1.97 -9.14
N THR A 20 10.87 1.42 -9.99
CA THR A 20 10.86 1.59 -11.44
C THR A 20 11.05 0.26 -12.16
N LEU A 21 10.60 0.21 -13.41
CA LEU A 21 10.79 -0.90 -14.32
C LEU A 21 11.74 -0.50 -15.45
N THR A 22 12.45 -1.47 -15.97
CA THR A 22 13.17 -1.37 -17.24
C THR A 22 12.21 -1.33 -18.43
N HIS A 23 12.74 -1.07 -19.62
CA HIS A 23 11.98 -1.10 -20.88
C HIS A 23 11.37 -2.47 -21.22
N SER A 24 11.92 -3.55 -20.66
CA SER A 24 11.38 -4.91 -20.77
C SER A 24 10.44 -5.29 -19.62
N TYR A 25 10.01 -4.31 -18.81
CA TYR A 25 9.13 -4.49 -17.65
C TYR A 25 9.73 -5.36 -16.53
N ALA A 26 11.05 -5.57 -16.51
CA ALA A 26 11.74 -6.12 -15.35
C ALA A 26 11.92 -5.04 -14.28
N ILE A 27 11.92 -5.42 -13.00
CA ILE A 27 12.19 -4.51 -11.88
C ILE A 27 13.61 -3.95 -12.02
N GLU A 28 13.71 -2.62 -12.05
CA GLU A 28 14.99 -1.90 -12.07
C GLU A 28 15.35 -1.41 -10.68
N THR A 29 14.40 -0.78 -10.00
CA THR A 29 14.52 -0.36 -8.60
C THR A 29 13.32 -0.86 -7.81
N GLU A 30 13.54 -1.23 -6.55
CA GLU A 30 12.49 -1.61 -5.61
C GLU A 30 12.88 -1.14 -4.22
N GLU A 31 11.97 -0.41 -3.59
CA GLU A 31 12.15 0.14 -2.25
C GLU A 31 10.86 -0.05 -1.43
N TYR A 32 11.04 -0.22 -0.13
CA TYR A 32 9.94 -0.34 0.84
C TYR A 32 10.04 0.81 1.84
N ILE A 33 9.06 1.70 1.78
CA ILE A 33 8.98 2.88 2.63
C ILE A 33 8.08 2.57 3.82
N ASP A 34 8.57 2.76 5.05
CA ASP A 34 7.74 2.64 6.24
C ASP A 34 6.61 3.67 6.22
N VAL A 35 5.38 3.24 6.51
CA VAL A 35 4.19 4.09 6.55
C VAL A 35 3.42 3.84 7.84
N VAL A 36 2.78 4.88 8.36
CA VAL A 36 2.03 4.78 9.63
C VAL A 36 0.61 4.28 9.39
N ASP A 37 0.00 4.70 8.28
CA ASP A 37 -1.34 4.33 7.86
C ASP A 37 -1.49 4.46 6.33
N LEU A 38 -2.69 4.15 5.81
CA LEU A 38 -2.97 4.29 4.39
C LEU A 38 -3.00 5.74 3.88
N LYS A 39 -3.18 6.72 4.77
CA LYS A 39 -3.17 8.14 4.36
C LYS A 39 -1.73 8.57 4.06
N ASP A 40 -0.81 8.25 4.96
CA ASP A 40 0.64 8.45 4.76
C ASP A 40 1.13 7.67 3.52
N ALA A 41 0.70 6.41 3.36
CA ALA A 41 1.02 5.63 2.17
C ALA A 41 0.52 6.28 0.86
N ARG A 42 -0.69 6.86 0.87
CA ARG A 42 -1.24 7.57 -0.30
C ARG A 42 -0.40 8.80 -0.64
N GLU A 43 0.03 9.56 0.36
CA GLU A 43 0.83 10.76 0.18
C GLU A 43 2.20 10.41 -0.42
N LYS A 44 2.90 9.44 0.16
CA LYS A 44 4.19 8.93 -0.35
C LYS A 44 4.08 8.31 -1.76
N TRP A 45 3.01 7.56 -2.03
CA TRP A 45 2.76 7.04 -3.38
C TRP A 45 2.54 8.15 -4.40
N ARG A 46 1.81 9.21 -4.03
CA ARG A 46 1.62 10.37 -4.91
C ARG A 46 2.95 11.06 -5.20
N GLU A 47 3.77 11.28 -4.19
CA GLU A 47 5.10 11.89 -4.33
C GLU A 47 6.01 11.08 -5.26
N HIS A 48 6.07 9.75 -5.07
CA HIS A 48 6.83 8.86 -5.96
C HIS A 48 6.37 8.96 -7.42
N LYS A 49 5.05 8.90 -7.66
CA LYS A 49 4.50 9.05 -9.01
C LYS A 49 4.86 10.40 -9.65
N GLU A 50 4.82 11.47 -8.88
CA GLU A 50 5.18 12.81 -9.38
C GLU A 50 6.67 12.90 -9.72
N GLN A 51 7.55 12.33 -8.90
CA GLN A 51 8.99 12.27 -9.17
C GLN A 51 9.34 11.47 -10.43
N GLN A 52 8.56 10.43 -10.74
CA GLN A 52 8.74 9.60 -11.93
C GLN A 52 8.04 10.13 -13.19
N ASP A 53 7.40 11.31 -13.12
CA ASP A 53 6.51 11.83 -14.17
C ASP A 53 5.52 10.75 -14.65
N TYR A 54 4.89 10.09 -13.67
CA TYR A 54 4.04 8.89 -13.77
C TYR A 54 3.97 8.28 -15.19
N ASN A 55 4.74 7.22 -15.39
CA ASN A 55 4.85 6.57 -16.70
C ASN A 55 4.62 5.06 -16.58
N ARG A 56 4.61 4.37 -17.72
CA ARG A 56 4.37 2.91 -17.78
C ARG A 56 5.44 2.06 -17.08
N TYR A 57 6.54 2.67 -16.65
CA TYR A 57 7.64 2.07 -15.93
C TYR A 57 7.64 2.44 -14.44
N THR A 58 6.65 3.20 -13.94
CA THR A 58 6.49 3.42 -12.51
C THR A 58 5.94 2.16 -11.85
N LEU A 59 6.67 1.62 -10.86
CA LEU A 59 6.27 0.46 -10.05
C LEU A 59 5.79 0.93 -8.67
N GLY A 60 4.81 0.23 -8.10
CA GLY A 60 4.44 0.35 -6.70
C GLY A 60 2.95 0.61 -6.48
N GLY A 61 2.66 1.12 -5.28
CA GLY A 61 1.31 1.32 -4.78
C GLY A 61 0.81 0.19 -3.88
N ASP A 62 1.57 -0.90 -3.75
CA ASP A 62 1.27 -2.02 -2.85
C ASP A 62 1.68 -1.66 -1.42
N VAL A 63 0.76 -1.83 -0.46
CA VAL A 63 1.00 -1.65 0.97
C VAL A 63 1.00 -3.02 1.64
N PHE A 64 2.06 -3.30 2.37
CA PHE A 64 2.30 -4.56 3.08
C PHE A 64 2.11 -4.39 4.59
N ASP A 65 1.55 -5.41 5.23
CA ASP A 65 1.69 -5.68 6.66
C ASP A 65 2.44 -7.01 6.82
N GLY A 66 3.68 -6.95 7.31
CA GLY A 66 4.60 -8.09 7.23
C GLY A 66 4.84 -8.48 5.76
N ASP A 67 4.47 -9.70 5.40
CA ASP A 67 4.60 -10.26 4.04
C ASP A 67 3.28 -10.21 3.24
N GLU A 68 2.18 -9.75 3.85
CA GLU A 68 0.86 -9.71 3.21
C GLU A 68 0.57 -8.34 2.59
N VAL A 69 0.14 -8.32 1.33
CA VAL A 69 -0.39 -7.09 0.71
C VAL A 69 -1.79 -6.83 1.27
N VAL A 70 -1.96 -5.71 1.97
CA VAL A 70 -3.22 -5.34 2.62
C VAL A 70 -3.99 -4.26 1.84
N ALA A 71 -3.29 -3.47 1.01
CA ALA A 71 -3.89 -2.47 0.14
C ALA A 71 -3.09 -2.22 -1.13
N VAL A 72 -3.76 -1.78 -2.19
CA VAL A 72 -3.14 -1.39 -3.46
C VAL A 72 -3.68 -0.05 -3.92
N PHE A 73 -2.78 0.88 -4.23
CA PHE A 73 -3.12 2.18 -4.82
C PHE A 73 -3.01 2.14 -6.33
N SER A 74 -4.10 2.53 -6.98
CA SER A 74 -4.09 2.81 -8.41
C SER A 74 -3.44 4.16 -8.73
N PRO A 75 -3.12 4.43 -10.01
CA PRO A 75 -2.50 5.68 -10.44
C PRO A 75 -3.27 6.95 -10.08
N ASN A 76 -4.60 6.88 -10.04
CA ASN A 76 -5.47 8.01 -9.68
C ASN A 76 -5.68 8.16 -8.17
N GLY A 77 -4.92 7.42 -7.35
CA GLY A 77 -4.96 7.50 -5.88
C GLY A 77 -6.12 6.73 -5.23
N ARG A 78 -6.96 6.02 -6.01
CA ARG A 78 -7.95 5.10 -5.42
C ARG A 78 -7.23 3.92 -4.77
N CYS A 79 -7.70 3.56 -3.58
CA CYS A 79 -7.18 2.47 -2.77
C CYS A 79 -8.12 1.26 -2.90
N PHE A 80 -7.53 0.07 -2.90
CA PHE A 80 -8.25 -1.19 -3.02
C PHE A 80 -7.70 -2.23 -2.06
N LYS A 81 -8.59 -3.06 -1.49
CA LYS A 81 -8.21 -4.27 -0.78
C LYS A 81 -7.96 -5.38 -1.82
N PRO A 82 -6.80 -6.05 -1.81
CA PRO A 82 -6.50 -7.14 -2.72
C PRO A 82 -7.41 -8.34 -2.47
N SER A 83 -7.56 -9.18 -3.50
CA SER A 83 -8.28 -10.45 -3.46
C SER A 83 -7.37 -11.58 -3.94
N ASP A 84 -7.51 -12.72 -3.29
CA ASP A 84 -6.97 -14.03 -3.66
C ASP A 84 -7.46 -14.56 -5.02
N LYS A 85 -8.54 -13.99 -5.59
CA LYS A 85 -9.16 -14.44 -6.84
C LYS A 85 -8.65 -13.72 -8.09
N GLY A 86 -7.90 -12.64 -7.94
CA GLY A 86 -7.45 -11.80 -9.05
C GLY A 86 -7.71 -10.31 -8.82
N ASN A 87 -7.09 -9.47 -9.65
CA ASN A 87 -7.13 -8.01 -9.52
C ASN A 87 -8.48 -7.40 -9.93
N GLU A 88 -9.27 -8.10 -10.72
CA GLU A 88 -10.62 -7.74 -11.12
C GLU A 88 -11.63 -7.80 -9.96
N TYR A 89 -11.29 -8.50 -8.88
CA TYR A 89 -12.14 -8.64 -7.68
C TYR A 89 -11.75 -7.70 -6.53
N TYR A 90 -10.79 -6.79 -6.77
CA TYR A 90 -10.32 -5.86 -5.76
C TYR A 90 -11.45 -4.94 -5.27
N LYS A 91 -11.62 -4.86 -3.95
CA LYS A 91 -12.68 -4.05 -3.33
C LYS A 91 -12.16 -2.64 -3.11
N ARG A 92 -12.83 -1.63 -3.67
CA ARG A 92 -12.48 -0.23 -3.43
C ARG A 92 -12.62 0.09 -1.94
N LEU A 93 -11.55 0.60 -1.34
CA LEU A 93 -11.55 1.11 0.02
C LEU A 93 -11.93 2.61 0.02
N PRO A 94 -12.77 3.06 0.96
CA PRO A 94 -13.05 4.49 1.15
C PRO A 94 -11.78 5.29 1.40
N SER A 95 -11.80 6.56 0.99
CA SER A 95 -10.64 7.45 1.17
C SER A 95 -10.27 7.69 2.64
N SER A 96 -11.24 7.47 3.53
CA SER A 96 -11.21 7.65 4.99
C SER A 96 -11.12 6.34 5.78
N GLU A 97 -10.95 5.20 5.11
CA GLU A 97 -10.89 3.90 5.79
C GLU A 97 -9.65 3.85 6.69
N LEU A 98 -9.87 3.66 7.99
CA LEU A 98 -8.86 3.12 8.89
C LEU A 98 -8.97 1.62 8.76
N ILE A 99 -7.96 0.96 8.19
CA ILE A 99 -7.93 -0.50 8.25
C ILE A 99 -7.63 -0.84 9.71
N ASP A 100 -8.65 -1.26 10.45
CA ASP A 100 -8.45 -2.05 11.67
C ASP A 100 -7.96 -3.43 11.21
N ILE A 101 -6.69 -3.71 11.50
CA ILE A 101 -6.04 -4.99 11.23
C ILE A 101 -6.16 -5.80 12.54
N ASP A 102 -6.98 -6.85 12.52
CA ASP A 102 -7.18 -7.78 13.65
C ASP A 102 -5.90 -8.55 14.01
#